data_AF-A0A0C3C7U7-F1
#
_entry.id   AF-A0A0C3C7U7-F1
#
_cell.length_a   1.000
_cell.length_b   1.000
_cell.length_c   1.000
_cell.angle_alpha   90.00
_cell.angle_beta   90.00
_cell.angle_gamma   90.00
#
_symmetry.space_group_name_H-M   'P 1'
#
loop_
_entity.id
_entity.type
_entity.pdbx_description
1 polymer ?
#
loop_
_entity_poly.entity_id
_entity_poly.type
_entity_poly.pdbx_seq_one_letter_code
_entity_poly.pdbx_strand_id
1 'polypeptide(L)'
;MIKEKKTEESAVQVVYPPQSIQDDIIPEDLSYQSDAAKWESSHSSSGSSHANICGCAYLQAIQAQLEDYQTTGGEYLEAIFTHREILSAYPAAHQECARAFTDLAYSLETRAWRADREADSEAVSAFRHEAWVIASSLAPVPMKPKESTQKPSFVCIIPMM
;
A
#
# COMPACT_ATOMS: atom_id res chain seq x y z
N MET A 1 -24.50 -40.75 -45.56
CA MET A 1 -23.41 -40.49 -46.54
C MET A 1 -22.19 -40.03 -45.78
N ILE A 2 -21.13 -40.81 -45.90
CA ILE A 2 -19.87 -40.77 -45.14
C ILE A 2 -18.82 -40.02 -45.97
N LYS A 3 -18.06 -39.11 -45.34
CA LYS A 3 -16.67 -38.69 -45.66
C LYS A 3 -16.14 -38.06 -44.35
N GLU A 4 -15.34 -38.66 -43.47
CA GLU A 4 -14.06 -39.37 -43.53
C GLU A 4 -12.87 -38.61 -44.16
N LYS A 5 -11.84 -38.43 -43.28
CA LYS A 5 -10.37 -38.34 -43.49
C LYS A 5 -9.82 -36.93 -43.81
N LYS A 6 -8.72 -36.47 -43.16
CA LYS A 6 -7.40 -37.13 -43.13
C LYS A 6 -6.48 -36.62 -42.01
N THR A 7 -5.71 -37.55 -41.44
CA THR A 7 -4.58 -37.45 -40.50
C THR A 7 -3.24 -37.26 -41.24
N GLU A 8 -2.28 -36.54 -40.67
CA GLU A 8 -0.80 -36.55 -40.90
C GLU A 8 -0.21 -35.59 -39.83
N GLU A 9 0.50 -35.94 -38.74
CA GLU A 9 1.74 -36.70 -38.45
C GLU A 9 3.09 -36.02 -38.83
N SER A 10 4.01 -35.97 -37.84
CA SER A 10 5.48 -35.86 -37.90
C SER A 10 6.09 -34.43 -37.91
N ALA A 11 7.14 -34.07 -37.16
CA ALA A 11 8.20 -34.85 -36.53
C ALA A 11 8.82 -34.14 -35.30
N VAL A 12 9.43 -34.94 -34.42
CA VAL A 12 10.24 -34.59 -33.25
C VAL A 12 11.67 -34.24 -33.68
N GLN A 13 12.33 -33.26 -33.03
CA GLN A 13 13.79 -33.34 -32.83
C GLN A 13 14.23 -32.62 -31.54
N VAL A 14 14.71 -33.44 -30.61
CA VAL A 14 15.44 -33.11 -29.37
C VAL A 14 16.93 -33.09 -29.71
N VAL A 15 17.66 -32.03 -29.33
CA VAL A 15 19.14 -32.04 -29.31
C VAL A 15 19.67 -31.20 -28.13
N TYR A 16 20.37 -31.86 -27.21
CA TYR A 16 21.43 -31.38 -26.30
C TYR A 16 22.37 -32.60 -26.08
N PRO A 17 23.61 -32.47 -25.58
CA PRO A 17 24.64 -31.40 -25.63
C PRO A 17 26.00 -31.97 -26.15
N PRO A 18 27.15 -31.30 -25.91
CA PRO A 18 28.15 -31.99 -25.07
C PRO A 18 28.83 -31.09 -24.02
N GLN A 19 29.34 -31.75 -22.97
CA GLN A 19 30.04 -31.21 -21.80
C GLN A 19 31.52 -30.86 -22.04
N SER A 20 32.13 -30.27 -21.00
CA SER A 20 33.57 -30.07 -20.67
C SER A 20 33.95 -28.57 -20.79
N ILE A 21 34.58 -27.90 -19.82
CA ILE A 21 35.70 -28.25 -18.93
C ILE A 21 35.59 -27.40 -17.63
N GLN A 22 36.07 -27.96 -16.52
CA GLN A 22 36.26 -27.32 -15.21
C GLN A 22 37.44 -26.33 -15.24
N ASP A 23 37.34 -25.20 -14.54
CA ASP A 23 38.52 -24.58 -13.93
C ASP A 23 38.18 -24.02 -12.55
N ASP A 24 39.06 -24.38 -11.64
CA ASP A 24 39.07 -24.26 -10.19
C ASP A 24 39.66 -22.90 -9.75
N ILE A 25 39.30 -22.48 -8.52
CA ILE A 25 40.00 -21.54 -7.61
C ILE A 25 39.87 -20.05 -8.03
N ILE A 26 39.40 -19.12 -7.18
CA ILE A 26 40.00 -18.64 -5.93
C ILE A 26 38.91 -18.04 -5.00
N PRO A 27 38.88 -18.33 -3.68
CA PRO A 27 38.16 -17.56 -2.68
C PRO A 27 39.11 -16.60 -1.93
N GLU A 28 39.19 -15.33 -2.34
CA GLU A 28 39.89 -14.30 -1.54
C GLU A 28 38.88 -13.52 -0.70
N ASP A 29 39.00 -13.74 0.61
CA ASP A 29 38.62 -12.85 1.69
C ASP A 29 39.06 -11.40 1.41
N LEU A 30 38.10 -10.48 1.35
CA LEU A 30 38.35 -9.08 1.69
C LEU A 30 37.22 -8.59 2.59
N SER A 31 37.36 -8.91 3.88
CA SER A 31 36.94 -8.08 5.00
C SER A 31 37.31 -6.61 4.77
N TYR A 32 36.44 -5.85 4.10
CA TYR A 32 36.45 -4.39 4.12
C TYR A 32 35.46 -3.92 5.20
N GLN A 33 35.89 -3.98 6.46
CA GLN A 33 35.21 -3.27 7.55
C GLN A 33 35.38 -1.77 7.31
N SER A 34 34.33 -1.16 6.77
CA SER A 34 34.15 0.29 6.83
C SER A 34 33.47 0.64 8.14
N ASP A 35 34.24 1.18 9.08
CA ASP A 35 33.71 1.98 10.18
C ASP A 35 33.10 3.28 9.64
N ALA A 36 31.90 3.17 9.09
CA ALA A 36 31.00 4.30 8.96
C ALA A 36 30.06 4.24 10.15
N ALA A 37 30.29 5.10 11.13
CA ALA A 37 29.42 5.33 12.28
C ALA A 37 27.99 5.63 11.80
N LYS A 38 27.19 4.58 11.65
CA LYS A 38 25.76 4.64 11.38
C LYS A 38 25.09 4.82 12.72
N TRP A 39 24.76 6.07 13.02
CA TRP A 39 23.80 6.47 14.03
C TRP A 39 22.65 5.46 14.10
N GLU A 40 22.60 4.71 15.19
CA GLU A 40 21.52 3.77 15.44
C GLU A 40 20.30 4.57 15.87
N SER A 41 19.52 4.97 14.87
CA SER A 41 18.14 5.31 15.07
C SER A 41 17.41 4.00 15.35
N SER A 42 17.03 3.79 16.60
CA SER A 42 16.25 2.64 17.05
C SER A 42 14.89 2.62 16.36
N HIS A 43 14.86 2.10 15.13
CA HIS A 43 13.66 1.64 14.47
C HIS A 43 13.70 0.13 14.57
N SER A 44 12.91 -0.43 15.49
CA SER A 44 12.71 -1.87 15.65
C SER A 44 12.28 -2.47 14.32
N SER A 45 13.24 -2.89 13.52
CA SER A 45 13.02 -3.66 12.30
C SER A 45 12.94 -5.12 12.73
N SER A 46 11.81 -5.49 13.32
CA SER A 46 11.48 -6.90 13.48
C SER A 46 11.22 -7.45 12.08
N GLY A 47 12.21 -8.17 11.54
CA GLY A 47 12.14 -8.89 10.27
C GLY A 47 11.17 -10.07 10.34
N SER A 48 9.88 -9.76 10.50
CA SER A 48 8.80 -10.62 10.08
C SER A 48 8.29 -10.02 8.77
N SER A 49 8.38 -10.77 7.68
CA SER A 49 7.67 -10.51 6.42
C SER A 49 6.15 -10.65 6.64
N HIS A 50 5.62 -9.85 7.55
CA HIS A 50 4.21 -9.52 7.63
C HIS A 50 4.06 -8.31 6.72
N ALA A 51 3.31 -8.46 5.63
CA ALA A 51 2.85 -7.33 4.83
C ALA A 51 2.40 -6.23 5.80
N ASN A 52 2.86 -5.00 5.63
CA ASN A 52 2.58 -3.90 6.55
C ASN A 52 1.06 -3.73 6.70
N ILE A 53 0.47 -4.35 7.72
CA ILE A 53 -0.97 -4.36 7.94
C ILE A 53 -1.35 -2.99 8.51
N CYS A 54 -1.95 -2.14 7.69
CA CYS A 54 -2.38 -0.80 8.06
C CYS A 54 -3.88 -0.62 7.76
N GLY A 55 -4.54 0.32 8.45
CA GLY A 55 -5.98 0.59 8.30
C GLY A 55 -6.88 -0.25 9.21
N CYS A 56 -8.20 -0.10 9.02
CA CYS A 56 -9.21 -0.80 9.81
C CYS A 56 -9.32 -2.28 9.42
N ALA A 57 -9.87 -3.11 10.30
CA ALA A 57 -9.97 -4.57 10.12
C ALA A 57 -10.60 -4.98 8.77
N TYR A 58 -11.53 -4.17 8.25
CA TYR A 58 -12.11 -4.39 6.93
C TYR A 58 -11.09 -4.27 5.80
N LEU A 59 -10.28 -3.21 5.78
CA LEU A 59 -9.24 -3.03 4.76
C LEU A 59 -8.13 -4.08 4.89
N GLN A 60 -7.81 -4.51 6.11
CA GLN A 60 -6.86 -5.59 6.35
C GLN A 60 -7.34 -6.91 5.74
N ALA A 61 -8.65 -7.19 5.82
CA ALA A 61 -9.24 -8.35 5.17
C ALA A 61 -9.15 -8.25 3.64
N ILE A 62 -9.37 -7.07 3.06
CA ILE A 62 -9.19 -6.85 1.61
C ILE A 62 -7.72 -7.06 1.20
N GLN A 63 -6.77 -6.53 1.96
CA GLN A 63 -5.35 -6.71 1.70
C GLN A 63 -4.95 -8.20 1.68
N ALA A 64 -5.51 -9.00 2.60
CA ALA A 64 -5.22 -10.44 2.68
C ALA A 64 -5.72 -11.24 1.46
N GLN A 65 -6.76 -10.77 0.77
CA GLN A 65 -7.35 -11.44 -0.39
C GLN A 65 -6.98 -10.77 -1.72
N LEU A 66 -6.01 -9.85 -1.73
CA LEU A 66 -5.72 -9.00 -2.88
C LEU A 66 -5.20 -9.78 -4.10
N GLU A 67 -4.59 -10.95 -3.86
CA GLU A 67 -4.11 -11.86 -4.91
C GLU A 67 -5.26 -12.44 -5.75
N ASP A 68 -6.45 -12.63 -5.17
CA ASP A 68 -7.62 -13.16 -5.88
C ASP A 68 -8.70 -12.09 -6.12
N TYR A 69 -8.38 -10.84 -5.80
CA TYR A 69 -9.31 -9.72 -5.89
C TYR A 69 -9.59 -9.34 -7.35
N GLN A 70 -10.83 -9.54 -7.76
CA GLN A 70 -11.35 -9.16 -9.07
C GLN A 70 -11.72 -7.68 -9.08
N THR A 71 -11.57 -7.02 -10.23
CA THR A 71 -12.00 -5.62 -10.39
C THR A 71 -12.98 -5.43 -11.53
N THR A 72 -13.07 -6.38 -12.46
CA THR A 72 -13.98 -6.33 -13.61
C THR A 72 -15.46 -6.26 -13.18
N GLY A 73 -15.82 -6.80 -12.01
CA GLY A 73 -17.20 -6.74 -11.48
C GLY A 73 -17.52 -5.48 -10.68
N GLY A 74 -16.55 -4.59 -10.46
CA GLY A 74 -16.73 -3.40 -9.63
C GLY A 74 -16.64 -3.65 -8.12
N GLU A 75 -16.01 -4.76 -7.71
CA GLU A 75 -15.84 -5.17 -6.31
C GLU A 75 -15.14 -4.10 -5.45
N TYR A 76 -14.29 -3.28 -6.08
CA TYR A 76 -13.61 -2.14 -5.45
C TYR A 76 -14.57 -1.02 -5.06
N LEU A 77 -15.71 -0.86 -5.74
CA LEU A 77 -16.73 0.11 -5.38
C LEU A 77 -17.48 -0.33 -4.11
N GLU A 78 -17.83 -1.61 -4.02
CA GLU A 78 -18.41 -2.18 -2.80
C GLU A 78 -17.45 -1.99 -1.62
N ALA A 79 -16.16 -2.24 -1.83
CA ALA A 79 -15.13 -1.98 -0.82
C ALA A 79 -15.13 -0.52 -0.32
N ILE A 80 -15.22 0.44 -1.22
CA ILE A 80 -15.26 1.86 -0.86
C ILE A 80 -16.55 2.19 -0.09
N PHE A 81 -17.71 1.72 -0.56
CA PHE A 81 -18.99 2.01 0.10
C PHE A 81 -19.07 1.38 1.49
N THR A 82 -18.71 0.11 1.63
CA THR A 82 -18.67 -0.56 2.93
C THR A 82 -17.67 0.12 3.87
N HIS A 83 -16.48 0.50 3.38
CA HIS A 83 -15.54 1.28 4.20
C HIS A 83 -16.16 2.59 4.70
N ARG A 84 -16.85 3.34 3.83
CA ARG A 84 -17.49 4.61 4.19
C ARG A 84 -18.59 4.44 5.24
N GLU A 85 -19.38 3.38 5.13
CA GLU A 85 -20.40 3.06 6.14
C GLU A 85 -19.76 2.81 7.51
N ILE A 86 -18.73 1.97 7.57
CA ILE A 86 -18.01 1.64 8.81
C ILE A 86 -17.29 2.88 9.37
N LEU A 87 -16.69 3.70 8.51
CA LEU A 87 -16.06 4.97 8.85
C LEU A 87 -17.06 5.92 9.50
N SER A 88 -18.27 6.04 8.92
CA SER A 88 -19.32 6.91 9.44
C SER A 88 -19.81 6.49 10.82
N ALA A 89 -19.84 5.18 11.09
CA ALA A 89 -20.24 4.64 12.38
C ALA A 89 -19.16 4.87 13.46
N TYR A 90 -17.87 4.77 13.10
CA TYR A 90 -16.79 4.95 14.07
C TYR A 90 -15.51 5.58 13.47
N PRO A 91 -15.47 6.91 13.28
CA PRO A 91 -14.36 7.60 12.62
C PRO A 91 -13.01 7.45 13.35
N ALA A 92 -13.04 7.31 14.68
CA ALA A 92 -11.82 7.23 15.49
C ALA A 92 -10.94 6.01 15.18
N ALA A 93 -11.51 4.91 14.68
CA ALA A 93 -10.76 3.71 14.31
C ALA A 93 -10.08 3.77 12.93
N HIS A 94 -10.20 4.87 12.18
CA HIS A 94 -9.83 4.92 10.76
C HIS A 94 -8.64 5.86 10.47
N GLN A 95 -7.80 6.15 11.47
CA GLN A 95 -6.64 7.04 11.32
C GLN A 95 -5.64 6.55 10.26
N GLU A 96 -5.43 5.24 10.17
CA GLU A 96 -4.47 4.63 9.24
C GLU A 96 -5.12 4.21 7.91
N CYS A 97 -6.42 4.46 7.70
CA CYS A 97 -7.11 3.99 6.49
C CYS A 97 -6.65 4.71 5.22
N ALA A 98 -6.24 5.98 5.31
CA ALA A 98 -5.68 6.69 4.16
C ALA A 98 -4.40 6.00 3.63
N ARG A 99 -3.55 5.51 4.54
CA ARG A 99 -2.36 4.73 4.18
C ARG A 99 -2.74 3.37 3.58
N ALA A 100 -3.70 2.67 4.19
CA ALA A 100 -4.16 1.38 3.71
C ALA A 100 -4.73 1.42 2.28
N PHE A 101 -5.50 2.44 1.94
CA PHE A 101 -5.98 2.64 0.57
C PHE A 101 -4.84 2.96 -0.41
N THR A 102 -3.82 3.69 0.03
CA THR A 102 -2.64 3.96 -0.79
C THR A 102 -1.87 2.67 -1.07
N ASP A 103 -1.69 1.81 -0.07
CA ASP A 103 -1.02 0.53 -0.20
C ASP A 103 -1.82 -0.45 -1.06
N LEU A 104 -3.16 -0.45 -0.95
CA LEU A 104 -4.05 -1.19 -1.85
C LEU A 104 -3.89 -0.72 -3.30
N ALA A 105 -3.93 0.59 -3.54
CA ALA A 105 -3.75 1.15 -4.87
C ALA A 105 -2.38 0.78 -5.46
N TYR A 106 -1.30 0.87 -4.68
CA TYR A 106 0.03 0.46 -5.14
C TYR A 106 0.10 -1.02 -5.51
N SER A 107 -0.54 -1.87 -4.70
CA SER A 107 -0.56 -3.31 -4.94
C SER A 107 -1.38 -3.68 -6.18
N LEU A 108 -2.47 -2.96 -6.45
CA LEU A 108 -3.22 -3.09 -7.71
C LEU A 108 -2.46 -2.54 -8.93
N GLU A 109 -1.67 -1.48 -8.76
CA GLU A 109 -0.90 -0.87 -9.85
C GLU A 109 0.29 -1.76 -10.29
N THR A 110 0.87 -2.51 -9.35
CA THR A 110 2.07 -3.33 -9.60
C THR A 110 1.77 -4.78 -9.95
N ARG A 111 0.52 -5.25 -9.77
CA ARG A 111 0.18 -6.65 -10.02
C ARG A 111 0.08 -6.95 -11.52
N ALA A 112 0.36 -8.20 -11.87
CA ALA A 112 0.29 -8.67 -13.26
C ALA A 112 -1.16 -8.64 -13.79
N TRP A 113 -1.29 -8.33 -15.09
CA TRP A 113 -2.55 -8.34 -15.80
C TRP A 113 -3.20 -9.73 -15.79
N ARG A 114 -4.53 -9.74 -15.65
CA ARG A 114 -5.41 -10.92 -15.72
C ARG A 114 -6.78 -10.45 -16.22
N ALA A 115 -7.53 -11.31 -16.90
CA ALA A 115 -8.80 -10.91 -17.55
C ALA A 115 -9.91 -10.45 -16.58
N ASP A 116 -9.89 -10.93 -15.34
CA ASP A 116 -10.76 -10.52 -14.22
C ASP A 116 -10.28 -9.23 -13.51
N ARG A 117 -9.23 -8.59 -14.04
CA ARG A 117 -8.57 -7.41 -13.49
C ARG A 117 -8.52 -6.22 -14.46
N GLU A 118 -9.40 -6.21 -15.46
CA GLU A 118 -9.38 -5.19 -16.52
C GLU A 118 -9.63 -3.77 -15.97
N ALA A 119 -10.31 -3.67 -14.82
CA ALA A 119 -10.62 -2.40 -14.16
C ALA A 119 -9.59 -2.00 -13.08
N ASP A 120 -8.39 -2.59 -13.04
CA ASP A 120 -7.37 -2.24 -12.04
C ASP A 120 -7.01 -0.75 -12.08
N SER A 121 -6.91 -0.15 -13.27
CA SER A 121 -6.61 1.28 -13.41
C SER A 121 -7.69 2.18 -12.80
N GLU A 122 -8.96 1.79 -12.90
CA GLU A 122 -10.09 2.49 -12.30
C GLU A 122 -10.08 2.30 -10.78
N ALA A 123 -9.88 1.07 -10.31
CA ALA A 123 -9.78 0.74 -8.89
C ALA A 123 -8.63 1.48 -8.19
N VAL A 124 -7.45 1.57 -8.82
CA VAL A 124 -6.30 2.35 -8.34
C VAL A 124 -6.68 3.82 -8.17
N SER A 125 -7.35 4.40 -9.17
CA SER A 125 -7.78 5.80 -9.14
C SER A 125 -8.81 6.04 -8.03
N ALA A 126 -9.77 5.12 -7.88
CA ALA A 126 -10.80 5.18 -6.85
C ALA A 126 -10.21 5.06 -5.43
N PHE A 127 -9.29 4.12 -5.19
CA PHE A 127 -8.62 3.98 -3.90
C PHE A 127 -7.71 5.17 -3.56
N ARG A 128 -6.98 5.72 -4.52
CA ARG A 128 -6.20 6.96 -4.30
C ARG A 128 -7.10 8.14 -3.95
N HIS A 129 -8.25 8.26 -4.62
CA HIS A 129 -9.23 9.28 -4.30
C HIS A 129 -9.79 9.09 -2.87
N GLU A 130 -10.14 7.87 -2.49
CA GLU A 130 -10.64 7.59 -1.15
C GLU A 130 -9.59 7.87 -0.07
N ALA A 131 -8.32 7.52 -0.30
CA ALA A 131 -7.22 7.90 0.59
C ALA A 131 -7.15 9.42 0.82
N TRP A 132 -7.29 10.21 -0.26
CA TRP A 132 -7.30 11.67 -0.18
C TRP A 132 -8.52 12.20 0.59
N VAL A 133 -9.71 11.64 0.38
CA VAL A 133 -10.94 12.02 1.10
C VAL A 133 -10.78 11.78 2.60
N ILE A 134 -10.27 10.62 3.00
CA ILE A 134 -10.04 10.29 4.41
C ILE A 134 -9.00 11.23 5.03
N ALA A 135 -7.86 11.43 4.37
CA ALA A 135 -6.80 12.31 4.85
C ALA A 135 -7.30 13.75 5.03
N SER A 136 -8.12 14.23 4.09
CA SER A 136 -8.71 15.58 4.16
C SER A 136 -9.77 15.71 5.24
N SER A 137 -10.52 14.64 5.52
CA SER A 137 -11.62 14.63 6.50
C SER A 137 -11.13 14.43 7.93
N LEU A 138 -10.02 13.69 8.13
CA LEU A 138 -9.43 13.41 9.44
C LEU A 138 -8.27 14.34 9.79
N ALA A 139 -7.83 15.19 8.86
CA ALA A 139 -6.77 16.15 9.13
C ALA A 139 -7.13 17.03 10.34
N PRO A 140 -6.25 17.10 11.37
CA PRO A 140 -6.48 17.99 12.50
C PRO A 140 -6.55 19.42 11.98
N VAL A 141 -7.66 20.09 12.28
CA VAL A 141 -7.86 21.51 11.94
C VAL A 141 -6.67 22.29 12.52
N PRO A 142 -5.98 23.15 11.74
CA PRO A 142 -4.93 23.98 12.29
C PRO A 142 -5.54 24.85 13.39
N MET A 143 -5.30 24.48 14.65
CA MET A 143 -5.70 25.27 15.79
C MET A 143 -4.91 26.58 15.71
N LYS A 144 -5.58 27.67 15.34
CA LYS A 144 -5.00 29.01 15.47
C LYS A 144 -4.57 29.18 16.93
N PRO A 145 -3.33 29.61 17.22
CA PRO A 145 -2.93 29.95 18.57
C PRO A 145 -3.93 30.96 19.14
N LYS A 146 -4.53 30.66 20.29
CA LYS A 146 -5.31 31.64 21.04
C LYS A 146 -4.32 32.70 21.51
N GLU A 147 -4.26 33.81 20.79
CA GLU A 147 -3.61 35.03 21.23
C GLU A 147 -4.40 35.59 22.41
N SER A 148 -3.99 35.22 23.63
CA SER A 148 -4.54 35.79 24.86
C SER A 148 -3.97 37.19 25.06
N THR A 149 -4.52 38.17 24.34
CA THR A 149 -4.27 39.59 24.63
C THR A 149 -5.01 39.94 25.92
N GLN A 150 -4.29 39.74 27.01
CA GLN A 150 -4.64 40.19 28.36
C GLN A 150 -4.67 41.73 28.33
N LYS A 151 -5.87 42.32 28.18
CA LYS A 151 -6.06 43.76 28.31
C LYS A 151 -5.69 44.15 29.75
N PRO A 152 -4.75 45.09 29.99
CA PRO A 152 -4.58 45.65 31.31
C PRO A 152 -5.85 46.44 31.65
N SER A 153 -6.55 45.94 32.66
CA SER A 153 -7.57 46.66 33.40
C SER A 153 -6.94 47.91 34.00
N PHE A 154 -7.06 49.06 33.33
CA PHE A 154 -6.78 50.35 33.93
C PHE A 154 -7.86 50.63 34.98
N VAL A 155 -7.52 50.38 36.24
CA VAL A 155 -8.30 50.82 37.39
C VAL A 155 -8.20 52.34 37.46
N CYS A 156 -9.35 53.00 37.50
CA CYS A 156 -9.48 54.44 37.63
C CYS A 156 -9.01 54.87 39.04
N ILE A 157 -7.82 55.45 39.15
CA ILE A 157 -7.35 56.06 40.40
C ILE A 157 -7.77 57.52 40.38
N ILE A 158 -8.77 57.87 41.21
CA ILE A 158 -9.17 59.25 41.49
C ILE A 158 -8.27 59.76 42.63
N PRO A 159 -7.55 60.88 42.46
CA PRO A 159 -6.97 61.59 43.60
C PRO A 159 -8.01 62.55 44.19
N MET A 160 -8.35 62.35 45.46
CA MET A 160 -8.88 63.40 46.33
C MET A 160 -7.75 64.38 46.65
N MET A 161 -7.95 65.67 46.37
CA MET A 161 -7.72 66.82 47.26
C MET A 161 -7.89 68.14 46.51
#